data_AF-A0A520BAS3-F1
#
_entry.id   AF-A0A520BAS3-F1
#
_cell.length_a   1.000
_cell.length_b   1.000
_cell.length_c   1.000
_cell.angle_alpha   90.00
_cell.angle_beta   90.00
_cell.angle_gamma   90.00
#
_symmetry.space_group_name_H-M   'P 1'
#
loop_
_entity.id
_entity.type
_entity.pdbx_description
1 polymer ?
#
loop_
_entity_poly.entity_id
_entity_poly.type
_entity_poly.pdbx_seq_one_letter_code
_entity_poly.pdbx_strand_id
1 'polypeptide(L)'
;GGTLFITLPNFTAVNGWFQKKFDKENYDKHNIDSMNPALLASICAKAGLQDIKTGYFGKFSVWLENEKQKSAGVKVFKKLVWVIGKVFTKIIPIESKNLSPYIILTAKKN
;
A
#
# COMPACT_ATOMS: atom_id res chain seq x y z
N GLY A 1 12.08 -18.49 18.59
CA GLY A 1 11.01 -18.90 17.67
C GLY A 1 11.16 -18.36 16.26
N GLY A 2 10.04 -17.98 15.63
CA GLY A 2 9.92 -17.63 14.20
C GLY A 2 9.53 -16.17 13.95
N THR A 3 9.66 -15.71 12.69
CA THR A 3 9.36 -14.33 12.27
C THR A 3 8.11 -14.29 11.40
N LEU A 4 7.14 -13.45 11.77
CA LEU A 4 6.03 -13.05 10.93
C LEU A 4 6.45 -11.83 10.10
N PHE A 5 6.33 -11.94 8.78
CA PHE A 5 6.55 -10.84 7.84
C PHE A 5 5.33 -10.73 6.94
N ILE A 6 4.68 -9.57 6.94
CA ILE A 6 3.51 -9.28 6.09
C ILE A 6 3.80 -8.03 5.27
N THR A 7 3.47 -8.10 3.99
CA THR A 7 3.28 -6.92 3.14
C THR A 7 1.85 -6.94 2.63
N LEU A 8 1.19 -5.78 2.67
CA LEU A 8 -0.16 -5.63 2.15
C LEU A 8 -0.26 -4.32 1.36
N PRO A 9 -1.16 -4.24 0.36
CA PRO A 9 -1.42 -3.00 -0.34
C PRO A 9 -1.95 -1.90 0.59
N ASN A 10 -1.66 -0.65 0.26
CA ASN A 10 -2.24 0.54 0.88
C ASN A 10 -3.19 1.23 -0.12
N PHE A 11 -4.47 0.89 -0.04
CA PHE A 11 -5.52 1.53 -0.82
C PHE A 11 -6.22 2.66 -0.06
N THR A 12 -5.59 3.17 1.01
CA THR A 12 -6.06 4.38 1.71
C THR A 12 -5.44 5.67 1.14
N ALA A 13 -4.60 5.53 0.11
CA ALA A 13 -3.75 6.57 -0.48
C ALA A 13 -4.14 6.90 -1.93
N VAL A 14 -3.28 7.66 -2.62
CA VAL A 14 -3.39 7.96 -4.08
C VAL A 14 -3.59 6.69 -4.90
N ASN A 15 -2.84 5.62 -4.61
CA ASN A 15 -3.00 4.35 -5.30
C ASN A 15 -4.41 3.77 -5.11
N GLY A 16 -4.97 3.86 -3.90
CA GLY A 16 -6.35 3.42 -3.62
C GLY A 16 -7.40 4.20 -4.39
N TRP A 17 -7.23 5.52 -4.55
CA TRP A 17 -8.11 6.31 -5.42
C TRP A 17 -8.03 5.85 -6.88
N PHE A 18 -6.82 5.56 -7.39
CA PHE A 18 -6.63 4.99 -8.73
C PHE A 18 -7.35 3.65 -8.89
N GLN A 19 -7.19 2.75 -7.92
CA GLN A 19 -7.86 1.46 -7.89
C GLN A 19 -9.39 1.64 -7.88
N LYS A 20 -9.92 2.48 -6.99
CA LYS A 20 -11.37 2.74 -6.91
C LYS A 20 -11.95 3.33 -8.20
N LYS A 21 -11.20 4.18 -8.90
CA LYS A 21 -11.67 4.88 -10.11
C LYS A 21 -11.48 4.08 -11.39
N PHE A 22 -10.37 3.37 -11.53
CA PHE A 22 -9.95 2.75 -12.80
C PHE A 22 -9.85 1.22 -12.72
N ASP A 23 -9.91 0.62 -11.52
CA ASP A 23 -9.84 -0.82 -11.30
C ASP A 23 -10.74 -1.27 -10.13
N LYS A 24 -12.02 -0.88 -10.20
CA LYS A 24 -13.00 -1.06 -9.13
C LYS A 24 -13.14 -2.51 -8.67
N GLU A 25 -13.08 -3.47 -9.60
CA GLU A 25 -13.11 -4.89 -9.28
C GLU A 25 -11.95 -5.31 -8.37
N ASN A 26 -10.74 -4.81 -8.63
CA ASN A 26 -9.60 -5.07 -7.75
C ASN A 26 -9.80 -4.38 -6.39
N TYR A 27 -10.26 -3.12 -6.38
CA TYR A 27 -10.54 -2.40 -5.14
C TYR A 27 -11.56 -3.14 -4.25
N ASP A 28 -12.64 -3.65 -4.83
CA ASP A 28 -13.75 -4.28 -4.10
C ASP A 28 -13.42 -5.67 -3.55
N LYS A 29 -12.42 -6.36 -4.12
CA LYS A 29 -11.92 -7.64 -3.59
C LYS A 29 -11.17 -7.49 -2.27
N HIS A 30 -10.79 -6.27 -1.88
CA HIS A 30 -9.96 -6.03 -0.71
C HIS A 30 -10.77 -5.49 0.47
N ASN A 31 -10.46 -5.99 1.67
CA ASN A 31 -10.91 -5.36 2.92
C ASN A 31 -10.01 -4.16 3.25
N ILE A 32 -10.44 -2.97 2.87
CA ILE A 32 -9.65 -1.73 3.05
C ILE A 32 -9.42 -1.41 4.53
N ASP A 33 -10.32 -1.80 5.42
CA ASP A 33 -10.20 -1.52 6.87
C ASP A 33 -9.00 -2.25 7.50
N SER A 34 -8.56 -3.35 6.89
CA SER A 34 -7.35 -4.06 7.30
C SER A 34 -6.05 -3.29 7.00
N MET A 35 -6.10 -2.29 6.11
CA MET A 35 -4.94 -1.51 5.65
C MET A 35 -4.58 -0.38 6.63
N ASN A 36 -4.51 -0.73 7.92
CA ASN A 36 -4.22 0.18 9.02
C ASN A 36 -3.08 -0.39 9.89
N PRO A 37 -1.88 0.22 9.87
CA PRO A 37 -0.73 -0.26 10.64
C PRO A 37 -1.00 -0.42 12.14
N ALA A 38 -1.76 0.51 12.74
CA ALA A 38 -2.09 0.46 14.16
C ALA A 38 -3.03 -0.70 14.50
N LEU A 39 -4.01 -0.97 13.63
CA LEU A 39 -4.89 -2.14 13.77
C LEU A 39 -4.08 -3.44 13.70
N LEU A 40 -3.22 -3.57 12.70
CA LEU A 40 -2.38 -4.75 12.50
C LEU A 40 -1.43 -4.99 13.68
N ALA A 41 -0.82 -3.91 14.21
CA ALA A 41 0.01 -3.97 15.40
C ALA A 41 -0.78 -4.48 16.61
N SER A 42 -2.00 -3.96 16.81
CA SER A 42 -2.87 -4.37 17.92
C SER A 42 -3.27 -5.85 17.84
N ILE A 43 -3.50 -6.38 16.63
CA ILE A 43 -3.82 -7.79 16.41
C ILE A 43 -2.62 -8.67 16.77
N CYS A 44 -1.42 -8.30 16.32
CA CYS A 44 -0.20 -9.03 16.66
C CYS A 44 0.06 -9.05 18.17
N ALA A 45 -0.17 -7.92 18.85
CA ALA A 45 -0.01 -7.83 20.30
C ALA A 45 -1.02 -8.74 21.03
N LYS A 46 -2.29 -8.73 20.62
CA LYS A 46 -3.32 -9.62 21.16
C LYS A 46 -3.03 -11.10 20.90
N ALA A 47 -2.33 -11.42 19.80
CA ALA A 47 -1.89 -12.76 19.46
C ALA A 47 -0.62 -13.21 20.22
N GLY A 48 -0.06 -12.38 21.10
CA GLY A 48 1.14 -12.70 21.89
C GLY A 48 2.45 -12.59 21.12
N LEU A 49 2.46 -11.96 19.95
CA LEU A 49 3.70 -11.70 19.21
C LEU A 49 4.47 -10.52 19.84
N GLN A 50 5.79 -10.55 19.68
CA GLN A 50 6.72 -9.54 20.19
C GLN A 50 7.47 -8.85 19.06
N ASP A 51 8.28 -7.84 19.37
CA ASP A 51 9.06 -7.06 18.39
C ASP A 51 8.22 -6.52 17.21
N ILE A 52 6.98 -6.10 17.49
CA ILE A 52 6.01 -5.68 16.47
C ILE A 52 6.45 -4.33 15.88
N LYS A 53 6.72 -4.32 14.59
CA LYS A 53 6.96 -3.11 13.79
C LYS A 53 5.95 -3.07 12.67
N THR A 54 5.28 -1.93 12.51
CA THR A 54 4.37 -1.67 11.40
C THR A 54 4.66 -0.31 10.80
N GLY A 55 4.47 -0.17 9.50
CA GLY A 55 4.75 1.10 8.84
C GLY A 55 4.35 1.10 7.37
N TYR A 56 4.47 2.26 6.76
CA TYR A 56 4.26 2.45 5.33
C TYR A 56 5.56 2.16 4.59
N PHE A 57 5.50 1.56 3.41
CA PHE A 57 6.69 1.13 2.66
C PHE A 57 6.55 1.33 1.15
N GLY A 58 7.68 1.53 0.47
CA GLY A 58 7.81 1.37 -0.98
C GLY A 58 7.89 2.68 -1.77
N LYS A 59 7.97 3.83 -1.08
CA LYS A 59 7.93 5.19 -1.67
C LYS A 59 6.70 5.39 -2.55
N PHE A 60 6.55 6.53 -3.22
CA PHE A 60 5.41 6.72 -4.11
C PHE A 60 5.38 5.71 -5.28
N SER A 61 4.21 5.11 -5.49
CA SER A 61 3.91 4.29 -6.66
C SER A 61 2.40 4.26 -6.92
N VAL A 62 2.04 4.06 -8.17
CA VAL A 62 0.66 3.87 -8.64
C VAL A 62 0.69 2.69 -9.61
N TRP A 63 -0.20 1.73 -9.42
CA TRP A 63 -0.33 0.53 -10.25
C TRP A 63 -1.81 0.17 -10.40
N LEU A 64 -2.12 -0.67 -11.39
CA LEU A 64 -3.46 -1.24 -11.63
C LEU A 64 -3.26 -2.74 -11.90
N GLU A 65 -4.14 -3.59 -11.37
CA GLU A 65 -4.04 -5.05 -11.52
C GLU A 65 -4.26 -5.43 -12.98
N ASN A 66 -5.31 -4.89 -13.59
CA ASN A 66 -5.71 -5.19 -14.96
C ASN A 66 -5.27 -4.12 -15.96
N GLU A 67 -4.07 -3.54 -15.80
CA GLU A 67 -3.60 -2.39 -16.60
C GLU A 67 -3.70 -2.62 -18.12
N LYS A 68 -3.40 -3.85 -18.59
CA LYS A 68 -3.45 -4.20 -20.01
C LYS A 68 -4.85 -4.05 -20.63
N GLN A 69 -5.88 -4.28 -19.82
CA GLN A 69 -7.29 -4.19 -20.23
C GLN A 69 -7.83 -2.76 -20.19
N LYS A 70 -7.06 -1.80 -19.62
CA LYS A 70 -7.47 -0.40 -19.54
C LYS A 70 -7.22 0.33 -20.86
N SER A 71 -8.03 1.37 -21.09
CA SER A 71 -7.90 2.24 -22.26
C SER A 71 -6.52 2.91 -22.32
N ALA A 72 -6.09 3.31 -23.52
CA ALA A 72 -4.82 4.01 -23.71
C ALA A 72 -4.73 5.29 -22.86
N GLY A 73 -5.82 6.05 -22.76
CA GLY A 73 -5.89 7.26 -21.93
C GLY A 73 -5.64 7.00 -20.44
N VAL A 74 -6.23 5.93 -19.87
CA VAL A 74 -6.00 5.55 -18.47
C VAL A 74 -4.54 5.16 -18.24
N LYS A 75 -3.94 4.41 -19.16
CA LYS A 75 -2.52 4.01 -19.09
C LYS A 75 -1.59 5.23 -19.13
N VAL A 76 -1.84 6.18 -20.03
CA VAL A 76 -1.07 7.43 -20.14
C VAL A 76 -1.24 8.28 -18.86
N PHE A 77 -2.47 8.46 -18.38
CA PHE A 77 -2.74 9.22 -17.16
C PHE A 77 -2.04 8.62 -15.94
N LYS A 78 -2.16 7.30 -15.74
CA LYS A 78 -1.44 6.58 -14.67
C LYS A 78 0.07 6.78 -14.78
N LYS A 79 0.63 6.70 -15.99
CA LYS A 79 2.08 6.93 -16.22
C LYS A 79 2.49 8.36 -15.86
N LEU A 80 1.70 9.36 -16.23
CA LEU A 80 1.96 10.76 -15.89
C LEU A 80 1.96 10.98 -14.37
N VAL A 81 0.91 10.52 -13.68
CA VAL A 81 0.83 10.63 -12.22
C VAL A 81 1.99 9.89 -11.55
N TRP A 82 2.32 8.69 -12.02
CA TRP A 82 3.45 7.93 -11.52
C TRP A 82 4.78 8.70 -11.65
N VAL A 83 5.06 9.27 -12.83
CA VAL A 83 6.27 10.07 -13.07
C VAL A 83 6.32 11.29 -12.16
N ILE A 84 5.23 12.07 -12.09
CA ILE A 84 5.16 13.29 -11.27
C ILE A 84 5.43 12.98 -9.80
N GLY A 85 4.74 11.98 -9.24
CA GLY A 85 4.94 11.63 -7.83
C GLY A 85 6.31 10.97 -7.57
N LYS A 86 6.90 10.25 -8.53
CA LYS A 86 8.29 9.77 -8.42
C LYS A 86 9.29 10.91 -8.39
N VAL A 87 9.12 11.94 -9.21
CA VAL A 87 9.99 13.13 -9.19
C VAL A 87 9.83 13.89 -7.88
N PHE A 88 8.59 14.11 -7.42
CA PHE A 88 8.32 14.79 -6.16
C PHE A 88 8.92 14.05 -4.95
N THR A 89 8.76 12.73 -4.88
CA THR A 89 9.29 11.92 -3.76
C THR A 89 10.81 11.70 -3.80
N LYS A 90 11.50 12.05 -4.90
CA LYS A 90 12.96 12.15 -4.88
C LYS A 90 13.45 13.35 -4.09
N ILE A 91 12.67 14.43 -4.04
CA ILE A 91 13.00 15.67 -3.31
C ILE A 91 12.68 15.49 -1.82
N ILE A 92 11.58 14.81 -1.50
CA ILE A 92 11.18 14.51 -0.12
C ILE A 92 10.83 13.02 0.00
N PRO A 93 11.80 12.16 0.40
CA PRO A 93 11.59 10.71 0.50
C PRO A 93 10.80 10.37 1.77
N ILE A 94 9.49 10.61 1.74
CA ILE A 94 8.59 10.31 2.86
C ILE A 94 7.85 9.00 2.62
N GLU A 95 8.07 8.03 3.48
CA GLU A 95 7.15 6.90 3.64
C GLU A 95 5.98 7.37 4.50
N SER A 96 4.78 7.44 3.90
CA SER A 96 3.60 7.98 4.58
C SER A 96 2.33 7.29 4.13
N LYS A 97 1.29 7.42 4.94
CA LYS A 97 -0.05 6.93 4.64
C LYS A 97 -0.55 7.35 3.26
N ASN A 98 -0.28 8.59 2.86
CA ASN A 98 -0.86 9.17 1.66
C ASN A 98 -0.07 8.86 0.37
N LEU A 99 1.18 8.40 0.49
CA LEU A 99 2.09 8.23 -0.66
C LEU A 99 2.54 6.78 -0.86
N SER A 100 2.74 6.03 0.20
CA SER A 100 3.28 4.67 0.10
C SER A 100 2.20 3.70 -0.42
N PRO A 101 2.51 2.83 -1.39
CA PRO A 101 1.60 1.86 -1.97
C PRO A 101 1.43 0.61 -1.10
N TYR A 102 2.28 0.42 -0.08
CA TYR A 102 2.26 -0.76 0.79
C TYR A 102 2.35 -0.39 2.26
N ILE A 103 1.90 -1.32 3.09
CA ILE A 103 2.18 -1.39 4.52
C ILE A 103 3.04 -2.64 4.75
N ILE A 104 4.01 -2.51 5.64
CA ILE A 104 4.88 -3.59 6.10
C ILE A 104 4.61 -3.87 7.58
N LEU A 105 4.62 -5.14 7.94
CA LEU A 105 4.56 -5.60 9.33
C LEU A 105 5.60 -6.68 9.57
N THR A 106 6.34 -6.55 10.66
CA THR A 106 7.22 -7.60 11.17
C THR A 106 6.93 -7.86 12.64
N ALA A 107 6.91 -9.12 13.05
CA ALA A 107 6.78 -9.50 14.46
C ALA A 107 7.47 -10.85 14.70
N LYS A 108 7.74 -11.20 15.96
CA LYS A 108 8.37 -12.46 16.34
C LYS A 108 7.50 -13.27 17.28
N LYS A 109 7.56 -14.59 17.11
CA LYS A 109 7.10 -15.56 18.11
C LYS A 109 8.32 -16.00 18.92
N ASN A 110 8.27 -15.82 20.24
CA ASN A 110 9.29 -16.35 21.13
C ASN A 110 9.24 -17.88 21.14
#